data_AF-A0A7L7M5W1-F1
#
_entry.id   AF-A0A7L7M5W1-F1
#
_cell.length_a   1.000
_cell.length_b   1.000
_cell.length_c   1.000
_cell.angle_alpha   90.00
_cell.angle_beta   90.00
_cell.angle_gamma   90.00
#
_symmetry.space_group_name_H-M   'P 1'
#
loop_
_entity.id
_entity.type
_entity.pdbx_description
1 polymer ?
#
loop_
_entity_poly.entity_id
_entity_poly.type
_entity_poly.pdbx_seq_one_letter_code
_entity_poly.pdbx_strand_id
1 'polypeptide(L)'
;MSEHETAARGINQLEGYLLLQAENTNAVREAEEFARLMPWLTGARREEVVALYAERRMAVSRTAIRAVADRCRELRQEYTERYEELRRRLLCATAATVLGMLVLCVLVEVWIRSALP
;
A
#
# COMPACT_ATOMS: atom_id res chain seq x y z
N MET A 1 -8.99 4.80 18.32
CA MET A 1 -8.39 5.27 17.05
C MET A 1 -7.48 6.43 17.41
N SER A 2 -6.16 6.30 17.19
CA SER A 2 -5.16 7.27 17.68
C SER A 2 -5.13 8.52 16.78
N GLU A 3 -4.82 9.70 17.32
CA GLU A 3 -4.73 10.97 16.55
C GLU A 3 -3.77 10.87 15.36
N HIS A 4 -2.66 10.15 15.51
CA HIS A 4 -1.70 9.89 14.43
C HIS A 4 -2.29 9.10 13.25
N GLU A 5 -3.21 8.16 13.51
CA GLU A 5 -3.86 7.38 12.46
C GLU A 5 -4.83 8.25 11.65
N THR A 6 -5.48 9.20 12.32
CA THR A 6 -6.39 10.16 11.68
C THR A 6 -5.62 11.15 10.80
N ALA A 7 -4.49 11.66 11.30
CA ALA A 7 -3.60 12.53 10.53
C ALA A 7 -3.04 11.81 9.29
N ALA A 8 -2.59 10.56 9.43
CA ALA A 8 -2.08 9.76 8.31
C ALA A 8 -3.14 9.50 7.23
N ARG A 9 -4.39 9.21 7.63
CA ARG A 9 -5.50 9.08 6.66
C ARG A 9 -5.79 10.39 5.94
N GLY A 10 -5.79 11.51 6.66
CA GLY A 10 -6.00 12.84 6.08
C GLY A 10 -4.96 13.18 5.03
N ILE A 11 -3.67 12.94 5.33
CA ILE A 11 -2.57 13.16 4.38
C ILE A 11 -2.73 12.30 3.13
N ASN A 12 -3.01 11.00 3.29
CA ASN A 12 -3.18 10.09 2.16
C ASN A 12 -4.36 10.49 1.25
N GLN A 13 -5.46 10.96 1.84
CA GLN A 13 -6.61 11.44 1.08
C GLN A 13 -6.28 12.74 0.31
N LEU A 14 -5.53 13.66 0.94
CA LEU A 14 -5.08 14.87 0.28
C LEU A 14 -4.10 14.58 -0.86
N GLU A 15 -3.13 13.69 -0.63
CA GLU A 15 -2.18 13.24 -1.66
C GLU A 15 -2.90 12.63 -2.86
N GLY A 16 -3.88 11.74 -2.60
CA GLY A 16 -4.70 11.16 -3.66
C GLY A 16 -5.49 12.20 -4.46
N TYR A 17 -6.04 13.22 -3.79
CA TYR A 17 -6.72 14.33 -4.46
C TYR A 17 -5.76 15.16 -5.31
N LEU A 18 -4.57 15.50 -4.79
CA LEU A 18 -3.55 16.27 -5.51
C LEU A 18 -3.04 15.51 -6.74
N LEU A 19 -2.79 14.21 -6.63
CA LEU A 19 -2.41 13.35 -7.74
C LEU A 19 -3.49 13.33 -8.83
N LEU A 20 -4.77 13.20 -8.43
CA LEU A 20 -5.88 13.22 -9.38
C LEU A 20 -5.99 14.57 -10.10
N GLN A 21 -5.82 15.68 -9.38
CA GLN A 21 -5.85 17.02 -9.96
C GLN A 21 -4.68 17.27 -10.91
N ALA A 22 -3.48 16.80 -10.58
CA ALA A 22 -2.31 16.86 -11.45
C ALA A 22 -2.52 16.03 -12.73
N GLU A 23 -3.03 14.80 -12.60
CA GLU A 23 -3.31 13.92 -13.75
C GLU A 23 -4.37 14.52 -14.68
N ASN A 24 -5.43 15.12 -14.12
CA ASN A 24 -6.45 15.82 -14.89
C ASN A 24 -5.85 16.98 -15.71
N THR A 25 -5.02 17.80 -15.06
CA THR A 25 -4.35 18.95 -15.70
C THR A 25 -3.41 18.47 -16.82
N ASN A 26 -2.66 17.39 -16.59
CA ASN A 26 -1.80 16.79 -17.60
C ASN A 26 -2.58 16.23 -18.80
N ALA A 27 -3.69 15.53 -18.53
CA ALA A 27 -4.53 14.96 -19.59
C ALA A 27 -5.13 16.06 -20.49
N VAL A 28 -5.57 17.18 -19.91
CA VAL A 28 -6.07 18.33 -20.68
C VAL A 28 -4.95 18.96 -21.50
N ARG A 29 -3.76 19.19 -20.92
CA ARG A 29 -2.61 19.75 -21.64
C ARG A 29 -2.20 18.86 -22.83
N GLU A 30 -2.12 17.55 -22.63
CA GLU A 30 -1.77 16.60 -23.67
C GLU A 30 -2.83 16.56 -24.78
N ALA A 31 -4.11 16.66 -24.41
CA ALA A 31 -5.21 16.77 -25.36
C ALA A 31 -5.12 18.05 -26.21
N GLU A 32 -4.79 19.19 -25.60
CA GLU A 32 -4.58 20.46 -26.31
C GLU A 32 -3.38 20.40 -27.27
N GLU A 33 -2.27 19.78 -26.84
CA GLU A 33 -1.08 19.51 -27.65
C GLU A 33 -1.42 18.66 -28.86
N PHE A 34 -2.17 17.58 -28.66
CA PHE A 34 -2.64 16.72 -29.72
C PHE A 34 -3.56 17.48 -30.70
N ALA A 35 -4.48 18.28 -30.18
CA ALA A 35 -5.38 19.08 -31.01
C ALA A 35 -4.66 20.18 -31.80
N ARG A 36 -3.49 20.68 -31.34
CA ARG A 36 -2.65 21.60 -32.12
C ARG A 36 -2.10 20.96 -33.40
N LEU A 37 -1.96 19.64 -33.44
CA LEU A 37 -1.51 18.90 -34.64
C LEU A 37 -2.58 18.81 -35.73
N MET A 38 -3.82 19.22 -35.43
CA MET A 38 -4.96 19.19 -36.36
C MET A 38 -5.49 20.60 -36.63
N PRO A 39 -4.73 21.47 -37.32
CA PRO A 39 -5.12 22.87 -37.55
C PRO A 39 -6.40 23.04 -38.38
N TRP A 40 -6.83 21.99 -39.09
CA TRP A 40 -8.11 21.96 -39.81
C TRP A 40 -9.34 21.74 -38.91
N LEU A 41 -9.13 21.37 -37.64
CA LEU A 41 -10.19 21.21 -36.66
C LEU A 41 -10.29 22.50 -35.83
N THR A 42 -11.16 23.42 -36.24
CA THR A 42 -11.32 24.72 -35.58
C THR A 42 -12.64 24.83 -34.81
N GLY A 43 -12.66 25.66 -33.77
CA GLY A 43 -13.84 25.94 -32.95
C GLY A 43 -14.31 24.72 -32.13
N ALA A 44 -15.63 24.52 -32.09
CA ALA A 44 -16.29 23.52 -31.23
C ALA A 44 -15.81 22.07 -31.46
N ARG A 45 -15.44 21.70 -32.70
CA ARG A 45 -14.93 20.34 -33.01
C ARG A 45 -13.58 20.05 -32.33
N ARG A 46 -12.77 21.10 -32.10
CA ARG A 46 -11.49 20.97 -31.41
C ARG A 46 -11.70 20.72 -29.92
N GLU A 47 -12.57 21.48 -29.29
CA GLU A 47 -12.91 21.35 -27.87
C GLU A 47 -13.51 19.97 -27.56
N GLU A 48 -14.37 19.46 -28.43
CA GLU A 48 -14.97 18.13 -28.30
C GLU A 48 -13.92 17.01 -28.36
N VAL A 49 -12.97 17.08 -29.31
CA VAL A 49 -11.87 16.11 -29.40
C VAL A 49 -10.94 16.19 -28.20
N VAL A 50 -10.65 17.39 -27.70
CA VAL A 50 -9.85 17.59 -26.50
C VAL A 50 -10.52 16.94 -25.28
N ALA A 51 -11.82 17.18 -25.09
CA ALA A 51 -12.58 16.62 -23.98
C ALA A 51 -12.63 15.07 -24.04
N LEU A 52 -12.97 14.51 -25.21
CA LEU A 52 -13.03 13.05 -25.40
C LEU A 52 -11.66 12.37 -25.22
N TYR A 53 -10.58 13.00 -25.70
CA TYR A 53 -9.24 12.47 -25.50
C TYR A 53 -8.82 12.51 -24.03
N ALA A 54 -9.07 13.64 -23.34
CA ALA A 54 -8.76 13.78 -21.92
C ALA A 54 -9.52 12.75 -21.07
N GLU A 55 -10.82 12.55 -21.32
CA GLU A 55 -11.63 11.55 -20.65
C GLU A 55 -11.09 10.13 -20.89
N ARG A 56 -10.75 9.81 -22.15
CA ARG A 56 -10.20 8.50 -22.50
C ARG A 56 -8.83 8.27 -21.84
N ARG A 57 -7.96 9.27 -21.81
CA ARG A 57 -6.65 9.21 -21.16
C ARG A 57 -6.80 8.95 -19.65
N MET A 58 -7.72 9.66 -18.99
CA MET A 58 -8.04 9.42 -17.58
C MET A 58 -8.58 8.02 -17.32
N ALA A 59 -9.46 7.51 -18.19
CA ALA A 59 -10.01 6.16 -18.05
C ALA A 59 -8.92 5.08 -18.11
N VAL A 60 -7.96 5.23 -19.04
CA VAL A 60 -6.80 4.33 -19.16
C VAL A 60 -5.91 4.42 -17.92
N SER A 61 -5.56 5.64 -17.48
CA SER A 61 -4.72 5.87 -16.30
C SER A 61 -5.35 5.26 -15.04
N ARG A 62 -6.66 5.47 -14.82
CA ARG A 62 -7.41 4.85 -13.71
C ARG A 62 -7.38 3.33 -13.77
N THR A 63 -7.53 2.74 -14.95
CA THR A 63 -7.53 1.28 -15.10
C THR A 63 -6.16 0.69 -14.78
N ALA A 64 -5.07 1.34 -15.26
CA ALA A 64 -3.71 0.93 -14.96
C ALA A 64 -3.39 1.01 -13.46
N ILE A 65 -3.73 2.13 -12.81
CA ILE A 65 -3.50 2.29 -11.36
C ILE A 65 -4.28 1.25 -10.56
N ARG A 66 -5.54 0.96 -10.92
CA ARG A 66 -6.33 -0.09 -10.26
C ARG A 66 -5.70 -1.46 -10.42
N ALA A 67 -5.29 -1.82 -11.63
CA ALA A 67 -4.65 -3.10 -11.88
C ALA A 67 -3.35 -3.27 -11.06
N VAL A 68 -2.52 -2.23 -10.96
CA VAL A 68 -1.32 -2.24 -10.13
C VAL A 68 -1.68 -2.34 -8.65
N ALA A 69 -2.65 -1.56 -8.17
CA ALA A 69 -3.09 -1.60 -6.78
C ALA A 69 -3.61 -2.99 -6.38
N ASP A 70 -4.38 -3.65 -7.25
CA ASP A 70 -4.91 -4.98 -7.00
C ASP A 70 -3.79 -6.03 -6.99
N ARG A 71 -2.81 -5.94 -7.91
CA ARG A 71 -1.61 -6.80 -7.88
C ARG A 71 -0.76 -6.59 -6.64
N CYS A 72 -0.57 -5.35 -6.20
CA CYS A 72 0.15 -5.07 -4.95
C CYS A 72 -0.58 -5.63 -3.73
N ARG A 73 -1.92 -5.60 -3.71
CA ARG A 73 -2.71 -6.22 -2.63
C ARG A 73 -2.57 -7.73 -2.64
N GLU A 74 -2.70 -8.36 -3.81
CA GLU A 74 -2.54 -9.81 -3.99
C GLU A 74 -1.15 -10.26 -3.51
N LEU A 75 -0.08 -9.62 -3.98
CA LEU A 75 1.28 -9.89 -3.52
C LEU A 75 1.41 -9.67 -2.01
N ARG A 76 0.90 -8.56 -1.49
CA ARG A 76 0.98 -8.27 -0.05
C ARG A 76 0.26 -9.33 0.78
N GLN A 77 -0.88 -9.84 0.33
CA GLN A 77 -1.57 -10.95 1.00
C GLN A 77 -0.71 -12.22 0.99
N GLU A 78 -0.19 -12.61 -0.17
CA GLU A 78 0.67 -13.80 -0.31
C GLU A 78 1.92 -13.73 0.58
N TYR A 79 2.58 -12.56 0.65
CA TYR A 79 3.74 -12.36 1.51
C TYR A 79 3.38 -12.27 3.00
N THR A 80 2.26 -11.64 3.36
CA THR A 80 1.83 -11.50 4.76
C THR A 80 1.49 -12.85 5.36
N GLU A 81 0.84 -13.73 4.61
CA GLU A 81 0.50 -15.08 5.07
C GLU A 81 1.76 -15.91 5.38
N ARG A 82 2.76 -15.87 4.50
CA ARG A 82 4.05 -16.56 4.71
C ARG A 82 4.83 -15.96 5.87
N TYR A 83 4.82 -14.64 6.03
CA TYR A 83 5.52 -13.96 7.12
C TYR A 83 4.85 -14.23 8.47
N GLU A 84 3.53 -14.25 8.54
CA GLU A 84 2.78 -14.59 9.76
C GLU A 84 3.00 -16.05 10.18
N GLU A 85 3.17 -16.97 9.24
CA GLU A 85 3.57 -18.34 9.58
C GLU A 85 4.98 -18.41 10.17
N LEU A 86 5.97 -17.76 9.53
CA LEU A 86 7.34 -17.70 10.05
C LEU A 86 7.38 -17.01 11.42
N ARG A 87 6.69 -15.89 11.57
CA ARG A 87 6.58 -15.14 12.81
C ARG A 87 5.99 -15.99 13.92
N ARG A 88 4.90 -16.71 13.66
CA ARG A 88 4.31 -17.63 14.65
C ARG A 88 5.29 -18.73 15.04
N ARG A 89 6.01 -19.32 14.09
CA ARG A 89 7.03 -20.35 14.39
C ARG A 89 8.15 -19.79 15.26
N LEU A 90 8.67 -18.61 14.94
CA LEU A 90 9.69 -17.95 15.75
C LEU A 90 9.17 -17.63 17.15
N LEU A 91 7.96 -17.04 17.26
CA LEU A 91 7.36 -16.72 18.56
C LEU A 91 7.16 -17.99 19.41
N CYS A 92 6.64 -19.08 18.84
CA CYS A 92 6.50 -20.35 19.53
C CYS A 92 7.86 -20.93 19.97
N ALA A 93 8.87 -20.89 19.10
CA ALA A 93 10.21 -21.36 19.43
C ALA A 93 10.82 -20.52 20.57
N THR A 94 10.74 -19.20 20.50
CA THR A 94 11.23 -18.30 21.57
C THR A 94 10.46 -18.49 22.88
N ALA A 95 9.15 -18.70 22.82
CA ALA A 95 8.35 -18.97 24.01
C ALA A 95 8.75 -20.32 24.64
N ALA A 96 8.94 -21.36 23.82
CA ALA A 96 9.36 -22.67 24.28
C ALA A 96 10.77 -22.64 24.91
N THR A 97 11.72 -21.89 24.32
CA THR A 97 13.07 -21.76 24.90
C THR A 97 13.06 -20.99 26.20
N VAL A 98 12.30 -19.89 26.31
CA VAL A 98 12.16 -19.13 27.55
C VAL A 98 11.51 -19.98 28.65
N LEU A 99 10.43 -20.70 28.34
CA LEU A 99 9.78 -21.60 29.28
C LEU A 99 10.72 -22.73 29.72
N GLY A 100 11.46 -23.33 28.79
CA GLY A 100 12.46 -24.36 29.09
C GLY A 100 13.57 -23.83 30.01
N MET A 101 14.04 -22.61 29.77
CA MET A 101 15.05 -21.96 30.60
C MET A 101 14.52 -21.66 32.01
N LEU A 102 13.28 -21.22 32.15
CA LEU A 102 12.63 -21.00 33.45
C LEU A 102 12.49 -22.31 34.22
N VAL A 103 12.03 -23.38 33.58
CA VAL A 103 11.91 -24.71 34.21
C VAL A 103 13.28 -25.20 34.67
N LEU A 104 14.32 -25.07 33.85
CA LEU A 104 15.68 -25.44 34.22
C LEU A 104 16.18 -24.64 35.43
N CYS A 105 15.91 -23.33 35.46
CA CYS A 105 16.29 -22.46 36.57
C CYS A 105 15.63 -22.90 37.88
N VAL A 106 14.33 -23.20 37.87
CA VAL A 106 13.59 -23.71 39.04
C VAL A 106 14.11 -25.08 39.47
N LEU A 107 14.40 -25.98 38.53
CA LEU A 107 14.97 -27.29 38.85
C LEU A 107 16.34 -27.16 39.54
N VAL A 108 17.19 -26.27 39.04
CA VAL A 108 18.49 -25.97 39.64
C VAL A 108 18.31 -25.40 41.05
N GLU A 109 17.40 -24.45 41.24
CA GLU A 109 17.10 -23.88 42.55
C GLU A 109 16.60 -24.94 43.55
N VAL A 110 15.68 -25.80 43.12
CA VAL A 110 15.18 -26.93 43.94
C VAL A 110 16.31 -27.89 44.28
N TRP A 111 17.15 -28.24 43.31
CA TRP A 111 18.29 -29.13 43.52
C TRP A 111 19.28 -28.55 44.52
N ILE A 112 19.66 -27.27 44.37
CA ILE A 112 20.54 -26.55 45.31
C ILE A 112 19.95 -26.56 46.72
N ARG A 113 18.66 -26.24 46.86
CA ARG A 113 17.97 -26.23 48.17
C ARG A 113 17.89 -27.62 48.80
N SER A 114 17.76 -28.68 47.99
CA SER A 114 17.79 -30.06 48.49
C SER A 114 19.20 -30.57 48.81
N ALA A 115 20.24 -29.96 48.22
CA ALA A 115 21.64 -30.33 48.39
C ALA A 115 22.34 -29.59 49.55
N LEU A 116 21.71 -28.54 50.10
CA LEU A 116 22.12 -27.86 51.33
C LEU A 116 21.25 -28.36 52.52
N PRO A 117 21.67 -29.41 53.24
CA PRO A 117 21.08 -29.79 54.52
C PRO A 117 21.43 -28.81 55.66
#